data_AF-A0A9D5GHU5-F1
#
_entry.id   AF-A0A9D5GHU5-F1
#
_cell.length_a   1.000
_cell.length_b   1.000
_cell.length_c   1.000
_cell.angle_alpha   90.00
_cell.angle_beta   90.00
_cell.angle_gamma   90.00
#
_symmetry.space_group_name_H-M   'P 1'
#
loop_
_entity.id
_entity.type
_entity.pdbx_description
1 polymer ?
#
loop_
_entity_poly.entity_id
_entity_poly.type
_entity_poly.pdbx_seq_one_letter_code
_entity_poly.pdbx_strand_id
1 'polypeptide(L)'
;MQVKTITKTAGLGCGLILSILLAGCGGQGANSALMGAGLKANPGSLGKSLAAGAATIPTTHVLSYDYFADGAPAVSFSQAAPWVTWVMATAPQSVALKALGVKTGLYTNPNRTKPGSPMYTSDESTFAHDCSGNRLMANNPNQPGFYLMDPHSSNLATLWHNYAASVGGQFDAVFEDTSDHIVGASALPCNYTESDWTAATNQMATNANLGHGVLYNELAELSKSGKVLAVSPIIALN
;
A
#
# COMPACT_ATOMS: atom_id res chain seq x y z
N MET A 1 -23.02 32.26 36.79
CA MET A 1 -22.56 31.03 36.13
C MET A 1 -22.62 31.31 34.63
N GLN A 2 -21.52 31.74 34.03
CA GLN A 2 -21.48 32.25 32.65
C GLN A 2 -20.89 31.20 31.71
N VAL A 3 -21.67 30.84 30.69
CA VAL A 3 -21.30 29.96 29.59
C VAL A 3 -20.56 30.80 28.55
N LYS A 4 -19.32 30.42 28.22
CA LYS A 4 -18.48 31.09 27.23
C LYS A 4 -18.37 30.22 25.98
N THR A 5 -19.17 30.58 24.97
CA THR A 5 -19.09 30.03 23.61
C THR A 5 -17.91 30.70 22.88
N ILE A 6 -17.02 29.91 22.30
CA ILE A 6 -15.95 30.42 21.42
C ILE A 6 -16.21 29.87 20.01
N THR A 7 -16.62 30.77 19.13
CA THR A 7 -16.68 30.59 17.68
C THR A 7 -15.49 31.34 17.09
N LYS A 8 -14.65 30.71 16.25
CA LYS A 8 -13.68 31.42 15.39
C LYS A 8 -13.72 30.90 13.95
N THR A 9 -14.40 31.70 13.15
CA THR A 9 -14.10 32.20 11.79
C THR A 9 -13.08 31.47 10.91
N ALA A 10 -13.61 31.05 9.75
CA ALA A 10 -12.89 30.78 8.51
C ALA A 10 -12.31 32.06 7.90
N GLY A 11 -11.09 31.97 7.36
CA GLY A 11 -10.47 33.00 6.53
C GLY A 11 -10.28 32.46 5.10
N LEU A 12 -11.09 32.96 4.17
CA LEU A 12 -10.84 32.88 2.74
C LEU A 12 -9.66 33.80 2.38
N GLY A 13 -8.64 33.24 1.73
CA GLY A 13 -7.58 33.99 1.05
C GLY A 13 -7.60 33.66 -0.44
N CYS A 14 -8.29 34.49 -1.22
CA CYS A 14 -8.29 34.49 -2.69
C CYS A 14 -7.15 35.41 -3.17
N GLY A 15 -6.31 34.95 -4.10
CA GLY A 15 -5.16 35.73 -4.60
C GLY A 15 -4.52 35.16 -5.86
N LEU A 16 -5.15 35.51 -7.00
CA LEU A 16 -4.66 35.67 -8.38
C LEU A 16 -3.31 35.07 -8.87
N ILE A 17 -3.42 34.21 -9.88
CA ILE A 17 -2.88 34.26 -11.26
C ILE A 17 -1.48 34.90 -11.49
N LEU A 18 -0.55 34.09 -12.02
CA LEU A 18 0.36 34.53 -13.09
C LEU A 18 0.69 33.36 -14.04
N SER A 19 0.16 33.44 -15.26
CA SER A 19 0.49 32.57 -16.39
C SER A 19 1.79 33.03 -17.04
N ILE A 20 2.73 32.11 -17.29
CA ILE A 20 3.82 32.32 -18.25
C ILE A 20 3.76 31.19 -19.29
N LEU A 21 3.35 31.57 -20.50
CA LEU A 21 3.65 30.84 -21.72
C LEU A 21 5.14 30.99 -22.03
N LEU A 22 5.80 29.88 -22.40
CA LEU A 22 6.97 29.90 -23.25
C LEU A 22 6.81 28.82 -24.32
N ALA A 23 6.55 29.30 -25.54
CA ALA A 23 6.71 28.56 -26.78
C ALA A 23 8.18 28.61 -27.22
N GLY A 24 8.65 27.59 -27.92
CA GLY A 24 9.87 27.70 -28.72
C GLY A 24 10.50 26.38 -29.17
N CYS A 25 10.23 26.03 -30.43
CA CYS A 25 11.06 25.29 -31.41
C CYS A 25 11.53 23.87 -31.05
N GLY A 26 11.36 22.84 -31.88
CA GLY A 26 11.44 22.81 -33.35
C GLY A 26 12.56 21.83 -33.72
N GLY A 27 12.22 20.69 -34.31
CA GLY A 27 13.18 19.64 -34.66
C GLY A 27 12.54 18.49 -35.43
N GLN A 28 12.13 18.76 -36.66
CA GLN A 28 11.86 17.73 -37.66
C GLN A 28 13.20 17.16 -38.16
N GLY A 29 13.29 15.83 -38.24
CA GLY A 29 14.35 15.11 -38.94
C GLY A 29 13.74 13.90 -39.64
N ALA A 30 13.46 14.05 -40.93
CA ALA A 30 13.01 13.00 -41.83
C ALA A 30 14.20 12.18 -42.36
N ASN A 31 13.97 10.89 -42.60
CA ASN A 31 14.56 10.05 -43.67
C ASN A 31 13.67 8.78 -43.75
N SER A 32 12.71 8.71 -44.68
CA SER A 32 12.84 8.22 -46.06
C SER A 32 13.25 6.74 -46.16
N ALA A 33 12.29 5.86 -46.50
CA ALA A 33 12.34 5.06 -47.72
C ALA A 33 11.08 4.18 -47.87
N LEU A 34 10.34 4.43 -48.96
CA LEU A 34 9.37 3.53 -49.59
C LEU A 34 10.07 2.27 -50.13
N MET A 35 9.43 1.10 -50.00
CA MET A 35 9.13 0.13 -51.07
C MET A 35 7.89 -0.66 -50.58
N GLY A 36 6.75 -0.77 -51.27
CA GLY A 36 6.57 -0.95 -52.70
C GLY A 36 6.17 -2.39 -52.98
N ALA A 37 5.00 -2.85 -52.51
CA ALA A 37 4.39 -4.11 -52.96
C ALA A 37 2.87 -3.94 -53.03
N GLY A 38 2.33 -4.00 -54.26
CA GLY A 38 0.93 -3.80 -54.55
C GLY A 38 0.06 -4.97 -54.08
N LEU A 39 -0.96 -4.66 -53.29
CA LEU A 39 -2.06 -5.58 -53.02
C LEU A 39 -3.07 -5.48 -54.16
N LYS A 40 -3.12 -6.51 -55.02
CA LYS A 40 -4.27 -6.77 -55.90
C LYS A 40 -5.44 -7.21 -55.01
N ALA A 41 -6.49 -6.40 -54.93
CA ALA A 41 -7.75 -6.81 -54.32
C ALA A 41 -8.44 -7.82 -55.24
N ASN A 42 -8.73 -9.02 -54.72
CA ASN A 42 -9.61 -10.00 -55.34
C ASN A 42 -11.03 -9.78 -54.78
N PRO A 43 -12.01 -9.28 -55.55
CA PRO A 43 -13.38 -9.17 -55.09
C PRO A 43 -14.07 -10.52 -55.32
N GLY A 44 -13.89 -11.46 -54.40
CA GLY A 44 -14.41 -12.81 -54.59
C GLY A 44 -14.23 -13.75 -53.41
N SER A 45 -14.79 -13.41 -52.25
CA SER A 45 -15.24 -14.41 -51.25
C SER A 45 -16.09 -13.75 -50.15
N LEU A 46 -17.25 -13.21 -50.55
CA LEU A 46 -18.34 -13.00 -49.60
C LEU A 46 -19.02 -14.36 -49.37
N GLY A 47 -18.80 -14.94 -48.20
CA GLY A 47 -19.54 -16.11 -47.74
C GLY A 47 -18.69 -17.35 -47.49
N LYS A 48 -17.96 -17.35 -46.37
CA LYS A 48 -17.64 -18.58 -45.62
C LYS A 48 -17.24 -18.23 -44.19
N SER A 49 -18.16 -18.54 -43.28
CA SER A 49 -17.94 -18.82 -41.86
C SER A 49 -17.18 -17.76 -41.04
N LEU A 50 -17.93 -16.87 -40.38
CA LEU A 50 -17.48 -16.24 -39.13
C LEU A 50 -17.52 -17.27 -37.99
N ALA A 51 -16.82 -18.40 -38.14
CA ALA A 51 -16.17 -19.05 -37.02
C ALA A 51 -14.80 -18.41 -36.88
N ALA A 52 -14.80 -17.08 -36.67
CA ALA A 52 -13.63 -16.41 -36.15
C ALA A 52 -13.43 -17.01 -34.75
N GLY A 53 -12.53 -17.98 -34.65
CA GLY A 53 -12.01 -18.41 -33.35
C GLY A 53 -11.69 -17.14 -32.60
N ALA A 54 -12.40 -16.90 -31.51
CA ALA A 54 -12.19 -15.72 -30.68
C ALA A 54 -10.68 -15.68 -30.43
N ALA A 55 -10.01 -14.70 -31.03
CA ALA A 55 -8.61 -14.49 -30.78
C ALA A 55 -8.52 -14.32 -29.28
N THR A 56 -7.99 -15.33 -28.60
CA THR A 56 -7.71 -15.25 -27.17
C THR A 56 -6.64 -14.19 -27.11
N ILE A 57 -7.03 -12.94 -26.85
CA ILE A 57 -6.07 -11.90 -26.52
C ILE A 57 -5.37 -12.48 -25.29
N PRO A 58 -4.06 -12.77 -25.35
CA PRO A 58 -3.34 -13.20 -24.17
C PRO A 58 -3.38 -12.01 -23.23
N THR A 59 -4.36 -11.99 -22.33
CA THR A 59 -4.43 -10.98 -21.29
C THR A 59 -3.35 -11.34 -20.30
N THR A 60 -2.24 -10.63 -20.35
CA THR A 60 -1.32 -10.56 -19.22
C THR A 60 -2.14 -10.02 -18.06
N HIS A 61 -2.51 -10.87 -17.10
CA HIS A 61 -3.18 -10.43 -15.89
C HIS A 61 -2.25 -9.47 -15.16
N VAL A 62 -2.59 -8.17 -15.21
CA VAL A 62 -1.94 -7.17 -14.36
C VAL A 62 -2.54 -7.35 -12.98
N LEU A 63 -1.68 -7.52 -11.97
CA LEU A 63 -2.12 -7.46 -10.58
C LEU A 63 -2.74 -6.09 -10.35
N SER A 64 -4.05 -6.06 -10.11
CA SER A 64 -4.79 -4.89 -9.65
C SER A 64 -5.13 -5.08 -8.18
N TYR A 65 -4.74 -4.09 -7.39
CA TYR A 65 -4.91 -4.03 -5.94
C TYR A 65 -5.69 -2.77 -5.58
N ASP A 66 -6.71 -2.89 -4.72
CA ASP A 66 -7.52 -1.75 -4.31
C ASP A 66 -7.96 -1.86 -2.83
N TYR A 67 -8.49 -0.77 -2.27
CA TYR A 67 -8.98 -0.69 -0.89
C TYR A 67 -10.50 -0.61 -0.86
N PHE A 68 -11.14 -1.67 -0.38
CA PHE A 68 -12.60 -1.86 -0.42
C PHE A 68 -13.28 -1.59 0.93
N ALA A 69 -12.71 -0.75 1.79
CA ALA A 69 -13.24 -0.45 3.12
C ALA A 69 -13.70 1.02 3.24
N ASP A 70 -14.43 1.32 4.32
CA ASP A 70 -14.95 2.66 4.65
C ASP A 70 -15.82 3.32 3.56
N GLY A 71 -16.50 2.51 2.76
CA GLY A 71 -17.39 2.99 1.68
C GLY A 71 -16.69 3.26 0.35
N ALA A 72 -15.40 2.93 0.24
CA ALA A 72 -14.66 2.93 -1.03
C ALA A 72 -14.48 1.50 -1.57
N PRO A 73 -14.33 1.34 -2.91
CA PRO A 73 -14.85 2.25 -3.93
C PRO A 73 -16.39 2.25 -3.90
N ALA A 74 -17.03 3.33 -4.38
CA ALA A 74 -18.49 3.47 -4.43
C ALA A 74 -19.12 2.67 -5.59
N VAL A 75 -18.69 1.43 -5.79
CA VAL A 75 -19.23 0.48 -6.77
C VAL A 75 -19.57 -0.84 -6.07
N SER A 76 -20.52 -1.59 -6.61
CA SER A 76 -20.79 -2.93 -6.07
C SER A 76 -19.61 -3.88 -6.33
N PHE A 77 -19.41 -4.86 -5.44
CA PHE A 77 -18.34 -5.84 -5.61
C PHE A 77 -18.44 -6.61 -6.93
N SER A 78 -19.65 -6.93 -7.39
CA SER A 78 -19.86 -7.60 -8.68
C SER A 78 -19.46 -6.74 -9.89
N GLN A 79 -19.60 -5.41 -9.80
CA GLN A 79 -19.13 -4.50 -10.85
C GLN A 79 -17.61 -4.37 -10.86
N ALA A 80 -16.98 -4.42 -9.68
CA ALA A 80 -15.54 -4.30 -9.54
C ALA A 80 -14.79 -5.60 -9.87
N ALA A 81 -15.35 -6.77 -9.51
CA ALA A 81 -14.68 -8.07 -9.59
C ALA A 81 -14.02 -8.40 -10.95
N PRO A 82 -14.58 -8.02 -12.12
CA PRO A 82 -13.90 -8.25 -13.40
C PRO A 82 -12.59 -7.49 -13.59
N TRP A 83 -12.34 -6.46 -12.77
CA TRP A 83 -11.22 -5.53 -12.92
C TRP A 83 -10.21 -5.61 -11.77
N VAL A 84 -10.54 -6.27 -10.66
CA VAL A 84 -9.68 -6.39 -9.48
C VAL A 84 -9.25 -7.83 -9.22
N THR A 85 -7.97 -8.03 -8.98
CA THR A 85 -7.43 -9.35 -8.62
C THR A 85 -7.28 -9.53 -7.11
N TRP A 86 -6.91 -8.44 -6.42
CA TRP A 86 -6.70 -8.38 -4.98
C TRP A 86 -7.37 -7.13 -4.41
N VAL A 87 -7.87 -7.23 -3.18
CA VAL A 87 -8.40 -6.07 -2.45
C VAL A 87 -8.11 -6.18 -0.96
N MET A 88 -7.81 -5.05 -0.31
CA MET A 88 -7.97 -4.96 1.15
C MET A 88 -9.45 -4.85 1.47
N ALA A 89 -9.90 -5.62 2.45
CA ALA A 89 -11.32 -5.69 2.80
C ALA A 89 -11.50 -5.79 4.31
N THR A 90 -12.67 -5.36 4.79
CA THR A 90 -13.13 -5.74 6.14
C THR A 90 -13.54 -7.22 6.17
N ALA A 91 -13.65 -7.81 7.37
CA ALA A 91 -14.04 -9.20 7.52
C ALA A 91 -15.38 -9.56 6.81
N PRO A 92 -16.48 -8.80 6.94
CA PRO A 92 -17.71 -9.12 6.21
C PRO A 92 -17.56 -9.04 4.69
N GLN A 93 -16.82 -8.04 4.21
CA GLN A 93 -16.62 -7.85 2.76
C GLN A 93 -15.75 -8.95 2.16
N SER A 94 -14.76 -9.43 2.92
CA SER A 94 -13.84 -10.49 2.48
C SER A 94 -14.58 -11.75 2.04
N VAL A 95 -15.65 -12.12 2.75
CA VAL A 95 -16.50 -13.28 2.42
C VAL A 95 -17.23 -13.07 1.08
N ALA A 96 -17.81 -11.88 0.88
CA ALA A 96 -18.54 -11.56 -0.36
C ALA A 96 -17.61 -11.47 -1.57
N LEU A 97 -16.41 -10.91 -1.40
CA LEU A 97 -15.41 -10.78 -2.45
C LEU A 97 -14.80 -12.12 -2.87
N LYS A 98 -14.54 -13.02 -1.90
CA LYS A 98 -14.09 -14.38 -2.22
C LYS A 98 -15.15 -15.19 -2.99
N ALA A 99 -16.44 -15.00 -2.70
CA ALA A 99 -17.51 -15.62 -3.48
C ALA A 99 -17.54 -15.17 -4.95
N LEU A 100 -16.90 -14.03 -5.27
CA LEU A 100 -16.73 -13.49 -6.62
C LEU A 100 -15.36 -13.84 -7.23
N GLY A 101 -14.53 -14.63 -6.54
CA GLY A 101 -13.20 -15.04 -7.01
C GLY A 101 -12.10 -13.99 -6.84
N VAL A 102 -12.36 -12.91 -6.09
CA VAL A 102 -11.36 -11.87 -5.79
C VAL A 102 -10.56 -12.29 -4.55
N LYS A 103 -9.23 -12.14 -4.59
CA LYS A 103 -8.37 -12.39 -3.42
C LYS A 103 -8.42 -11.25 -2.43
N THR A 104 -8.33 -11.55 -1.14
CA THR A 104 -8.55 -10.56 -0.08
C THR A 104 -7.36 -10.46 0.87
N GLY A 105 -7.01 -9.22 1.23
CA GLY A 105 -5.99 -8.88 2.21
C GLY A 105 -6.59 -8.31 3.49
N LEU A 106 -6.13 -8.79 4.65
CA LEU A 106 -6.41 -8.17 5.95
C LEU A 106 -5.43 -7.04 6.22
N TYR A 107 -5.90 -5.79 6.31
CA TYR A 107 -5.06 -4.67 6.72
C TYR A 107 -4.63 -4.79 8.19
N THR A 108 -3.32 -4.65 8.42
CA THR A 108 -2.71 -4.56 9.75
C THR A 108 -1.60 -3.51 9.74
N ASN A 109 -1.30 -2.95 10.91
CA ASN A 109 -0.13 -2.08 11.08
C ASN A 109 0.53 -2.41 12.42
N PRO A 110 1.33 -3.49 12.51
CA PRO A 110 2.01 -3.86 13.75
C PRO A 110 3.10 -2.85 14.12
N ASN A 111 3.58 -2.06 13.16
CA ASN A 111 4.71 -1.14 13.32
C ASN A 111 4.31 0.18 14.00
N ARG A 112 3.01 0.54 14.01
CA ARG A 112 2.51 1.79 14.58
C ARG A 112 1.24 1.57 15.38
N THR A 113 1.24 2.04 16.62
CA THR A 113 0.07 1.98 17.49
C THR A 113 -0.16 3.28 18.24
N LYS A 114 -1.35 3.46 18.80
CA LYS A 114 -1.67 4.59 19.68
C LYS A 114 -2.75 4.16 20.68
N PRO A 115 -2.97 4.89 21.78
CA PRO A 115 -4.04 4.57 22.72
C PRO A 115 -5.38 4.39 22.00
N GLY A 116 -6.04 3.26 22.24
CA GLY A 116 -7.30 2.87 21.58
C GLY A 116 -7.14 2.02 20.33
N SER A 117 -5.93 1.86 19.77
CA SER A 117 -5.67 0.89 18.71
C SER A 117 -5.73 -0.55 19.23
N PRO A 118 -6.13 -1.55 18.40
CA PRO A 118 -6.26 -2.95 18.83
C PRO A 118 -4.97 -3.58 19.39
N MET A 119 -3.80 -3.14 18.91
CA MET A 119 -2.50 -3.64 19.35
C MET A 119 -1.80 -2.69 20.34
N TYR A 120 -2.50 -1.69 20.89
CA TYR A 120 -1.91 -0.86 21.94
C TYR A 120 -1.87 -1.62 23.27
N THR A 121 -0.71 -1.61 23.93
CA THR A 121 -0.48 -2.27 25.21
C THR A 121 0.29 -1.35 26.17
N SER A 122 0.30 -1.70 27.46
CA SER A 122 1.20 -1.09 28.45
C SER A 122 2.54 -1.82 28.57
N ASP A 123 2.73 -2.94 27.87
CA ASP A 123 4.00 -3.66 27.83
C ASP A 123 5.04 -2.88 27.01
N GLU A 124 6.02 -2.29 27.73
CA GLU A 124 7.11 -1.53 27.13
C GLU A 124 7.88 -2.34 26.10
N SER A 125 8.03 -3.65 26.26
CA SER A 125 8.85 -4.48 25.36
C SER A 125 8.35 -4.53 23.92
N THR A 126 7.14 -4.02 23.65
CA THR A 126 6.55 -3.94 22.30
C THR A 126 6.87 -2.64 21.57
N PHE A 127 7.31 -1.61 22.30
CA PHE A 127 7.63 -0.30 21.75
C PHE A 127 9.11 -0.19 21.44
N ALA A 128 9.44 0.62 20.43
CA ALA A 128 10.82 1.01 20.16
C ALA A 128 11.26 2.12 21.11
N HIS A 129 12.50 2.07 21.59
CA HIS A 129 13.08 3.08 22.47
C HIS A 129 14.38 3.67 21.92
N ASP A 130 14.62 4.93 22.25
CA ASP A 130 15.95 5.53 22.09
C ASP A 130 16.97 4.95 23.11
N CYS A 131 18.25 5.33 22.99
CA CYS A 131 19.28 4.87 23.92
C CYS A 131 19.15 5.41 25.35
N SER A 132 18.21 6.31 25.61
CA SER A 132 17.87 6.77 26.96
C SER A 132 16.66 6.01 27.54
N GLY A 133 16.09 5.06 26.79
CA GLY A 133 14.93 4.28 27.20
C GLY A 133 13.59 5.00 27.01
N ASN A 134 13.53 6.09 26.24
CA ASN A 134 12.26 6.77 25.97
C ASN A 134 11.56 6.14 24.76
N ARG A 135 10.24 5.97 24.85
CA ARG A 135 9.42 5.49 23.73
C ARG A 135 9.54 6.43 22.53
N LEU A 136 9.66 5.84 21.34
CA LEU A 136 9.69 6.58 20.09
C LEU A 136 8.29 6.85 19.56
N MET A 137 8.09 8.07 19.06
CA MET A 137 6.86 8.48 18.38
C MET A 137 7.07 8.40 16.87
N ALA A 138 6.13 7.80 16.16
CA ALA A 138 6.14 7.68 14.70
C ALA A 138 5.27 8.81 14.10
N ASN A 139 5.77 10.05 14.20
CA ASN A 139 5.00 11.25 13.89
C ASN A 139 4.82 11.44 12.38
N ASN A 140 3.60 11.17 11.90
CA ASN A 140 3.13 11.65 10.60
C ASN A 140 2.46 13.03 10.79
N PRO A 141 2.81 14.07 10.02
CA PRO A 141 2.16 15.39 10.10
C PRO A 141 0.63 15.35 10.01
N ASN A 142 0.09 14.36 9.29
CA ASN A 142 -1.36 14.19 9.08
C ASN A 142 -2.01 13.31 10.15
N GLN A 143 -1.22 12.57 10.93
CA GLN A 143 -1.71 11.63 11.95
C GLN A 143 -0.73 11.59 13.14
N PRO A 144 -0.73 12.60 14.01
CA PRO A 144 0.12 12.61 15.19
C PRO A 144 -0.33 11.59 16.23
N GLY A 145 0.57 11.23 17.14
CA GLY A 145 0.23 10.44 18.33
C GLY A 145 0.44 8.93 18.21
N PHE A 146 1.03 8.44 17.11
CA PHE A 146 1.45 7.05 17.01
C PHE A 146 2.81 6.84 17.68
N TYR A 147 2.92 5.75 18.42
CA TYR A 147 4.18 5.18 18.87
C TYR A 147 4.75 4.25 17.79
N LEU A 148 6.07 4.23 17.68
CA LEU A 148 6.79 3.25 16.90
C LEU A 148 6.92 1.96 17.71
N MET A 149 6.58 0.83 17.09
CA MET A 149 6.70 -0.49 17.68
C MET A 149 8.03 -1.13 17.30
N ASP A 150 8.54 -2.04 18.14
CA ASP A 150 9.83 -2.71 17.92
C ASP A 150 9.64 -4.09 17.25
N PRO A 151 10.04 -4.27 15.98
CA PRO A 151 9.90 -5.54 15.29
C PRO A 151 10.80 -6.65 15.87
N HIS A 152 11.78 -6.34 16.73
CA HIS A 152 12.54 -7.36 17.46
C HIS A 152 11.72 -8.03 18.57
N SER A 153 10.58 -7.44 18.94
CA SER A 153 9.78 -7.89 20.06
C SER A 153 8.96 -9.14 19.71
N SER A 154 9.26 -10.25 20.39
CA SER A 154 8.42 -11.46 20.34
C SER A 154 7.01 -11.22 20.92
N ASN A 155 6.87 -10.27 21.86
CA ASN A 155 5.57 -9.87 22.41
C ASN A 155 4.76 -9.11 21.37
N LEU A 156 5.39 -8.28 20.54
CA LEU A 156 4.71 -7.65 19.40
C LEU A 156 4.24 -8.68 18.37
N ALA A 157 5.06 -9.66 18.01
CA ALA A 157 4.66 -10.74 17.11
C ALA A 157 3.43 -11.49 17.66
N THR A 158 3.38 -11.74 18.97
CA THR A 158 2.23 -12.35 19.64
C THR A 158 0.99 -11.45 19.60
N LEU A 159 1.14 -10.14 19.83
CA LEU A 159 0.04 -9.19 19.71
C LEU A 159 -0.52 -9.14 18.29
N TRP A 160 0.36 -9.14 17.28
CA TRP A 160 -0.04 -9.13 15.88
C TRP A 160 -0.79 -10.40 15.50
N HIS A 161 -0.30 -11.57 15.92
CA HIS A 161 -1.00 -12.84 15.78
C HIS A 161 -2.42 -12.78 16.35
N ASN A 162 -2.52 -12.37 17.62
CA ASN A 162 -3.81 -12.30 18.32
C ASN A 162 -4.78 -11.33 17.66
N TYR A 163 -4.28 -10.18 17.20
CA TYR A 163 -5.08 -9.22 16.46
C TYR A 163 -5.61 -9.85 15.17
N ALA A 164 -4.73 -10.38 14.31
CA ALA A 164 -5.11 -10.97 13.03
C ALA A 164 -6.12 -12.11 13.20
N ALA A 165 -5.90 -13.00 14.18
CA ALA A 165 -6.81 -14.09 14.51
C ALA A 165 -8.19 -13.59 15.01
N SER A 166 -8.24 -12.42 15.66
CA SER A 166 -9.49 -11.87 16.22
C SER A 166 -10.40 -11.23 15.19
N VAL A 167 -9.88 -10.75 14.05
CA VAL A 167 -10.68 -10.01 13.05
C VAL A 167 -11.75 -10.90 12.39
N GLY A 168 -11.46 -12.20 12.26
CA GLY A 168 -12.32 -13.17 11.56
C GLY A 168 -12.37 -12.90 10.05
N GLY A 169 -13.36 -13.44 9.35
CA GLY A 169 -13.49 -13.28 7.89
C GLY A 169 -12.77 -14.36 7.08
N GLN A 170 -12.57 -14.11 5.80
CA GLN A 170 -11.86 -15.01 4.89
C GLN A 170 -10.83 -14.22 4.10
N PHE A 171 -9.58 -14.30 4.52
CA PHE A 171 -8.45 -13.61 3.90
C PHE A 171 -7.50 -14.59 3.20
N ASP A 172 -6.87 -14.13 2.14
CA ASP A 172 -5.81 -14.87 1.42
C ASP A 172 -4.41 -14.44 1.88
N ALA A 173 -4.28 -13.20 2.39
CA ALA A 173 -3.05 -12.66 2.94
C ALA A 173 -3.31 -11.65 4.07
N VAL A 174 -2.27 -11.37 4.85
CA VAL A 174 -2.22 -10.22 5.77
C VAL A 174 -1.39 -9.11 5.12
N PHE A 175 -1.91 -7.91 5.06
CA PHE A 175 -1.20 -6.72 4.60
C PHE A 175 -0.56 -6.04 5.81
N GLU A 176 0.76 -5.91 5.79
CA GLU A 176 1.54 -5.23 6.81
C GLU A 176 1.87 -3.81 6.36
N ASP A 177 1.21 -2.83 6.98
CA ASP A 177 1.44 -1.44 6.67
C ASP A 177 2.65 -0.86 7.42
N THR A 178 3.30 0.14 6.80
CA THR A 178 4.49 0.81 7.33
C THR A 178 5.61 -0.16 7.76
N SER A 179 5.79 -1.23 6.99
CA SER A 179 6.81 -2.25 7.25
C SER A 179 8.17 -1.59 7.15
N ASP A 180 9.04 -1.73 8.16
CA ASP A 180 10.40 -1.17 8.13
C ASP A 180 10.46 0.38 8.00
N HIS A 181 9.33 1.07 8.11
CA HIS A 181 9.24 2.52 7.87
C HIS A 181 9.63 3.31 9.14
N ILE A 182 10.90 3.73 9.20
CA ILE A 182 11.44 4.55 10.30
C ILE A 182 11.24 6.07 10.11
N VAL A 183 10.91 6.50 8.89
CA VAL A 183 10.74 7.93 8.58
C VAL A 183 9.60 8.53 9.43
N GLY A 184 9.89 9.72 9.97
CA GLY A 184 9.00 10.42 10.89
C GLY A 184 9.13 9.99 12.36
N ALA A 185 10.01 9.04 12.70
CA ALA A 185 10.31 8.71 14.08
C ALA A 185 10.92 9.93 14.83
N SER A 186 10.56 10.11 16.10
CA SER A 186 11.05 11.22 16.94
C SER A 186 12.56 11.16 17.23
N ALA A 187 13.12 9.96 17.17
CA ALA A 187 14.54 9.65 17.18
C ALA A 187 14.74 8.25 16.55
N LEU A 188 15.99 7.84 16.35
CA LEU A 188 16.28 6.48 15.92
C LEU A 188 16.24 5.51 17.13
N PRO A 189 15.79 4.26 16.93
CA PRO A 189 15.93 3.19 17.91
C PRO A 189 17.38 3.04 18.36
N CYS A 190 17.59 2.65 19.62
CA CYS A 190 18.95 2.40 20.08
C CYS A 190 19.62 1.29 19.27
N ASN A 191 20.87 1.51 18.85
CA ASN A 191 21.62 0.63 17.96
C ASN A 191 20.99 0.39 16.57
N TYR A 192 20.08 1.27 16.12
CA TYR A 192 19.44 1.14 14.82
C TYR A 192 20.45 1.00 13.68
N THR A 193 20.24 -0.04 12.87
CA THR A 193 20.73 -0.11 11.49
C THR A 193 19.60 -0.59 10.62
N GLU A 194 19.52 -0.10 9.38
CA GLU A 194 18.46 -0.49 8.45
C GLU A 194 18.40 -2.01 8.27
N SER A 195 19.55 -2.63 8.00
CA SER A 195 19.61 -4.07 7.71
C SER A 195 19.08 -4.94 8.84
N ASP A 196 19.32 -4.51 10.08
CA ASP A 196 18.84 -5.20 11.29
C ASP A 196 17.33 -4.99 11.46
N TRP A 197 16.84 -3.77 11.28
CA TRP A 197 15.42 -3.44 11.34
C TRP A 197 14.60 -4.19 10.29
N THR A 198 15.05 -4.19 9.02
CA THR A 198 14.42 -4.97 7.94
C THR A 198 14.41 -6.48 8.27
N ALA A 199 15.51 -7.02 8.80
CA ALA A 199 15.61 -8.42 9.17
C ALA A 199 14.64 -8.76 10.31
N ALA A 200 14.54 -7.88 11.32
CA ALA A 200 13.61 -8.02 12.42
C ALA A 200 12.15 -7.94 11.97
N THR A 201 11.78 -7.04 11.06
CA THR A 201 10.43 -6.97 10.48
C THR A 201 10.04 -8.29 9.80
N ASN A 202 10.93 -8.84 8.96
CA ASN A 202 10.69 -10.14 8.33
C ASN A 202 10.58 -11.30 9.35
N GLN A 203 11.43 -11.26 10.39
CA GLN A 203 11.41 -12.26 11.45
C GLN A 203 10.13 -12.14 12.31
N MET A 204 9.63 -10.93 12.55
CA MET A 204 8.37 -10.68 13.25
C MET A 204 7.20 -11.33 12.53
N ALA A 205 7.08 -11.15 11.20
CA ALA A 205 6.06 -11.80 10.39
C ALA A 205 6.13 -13.34 10.46
N THR A 206 7.35 -13.89 10.42
CA THR A 206 7.59 -15.33 10.60
C THR A 206 7.16 -15.80 12.00
N ASN A 207 7.56 -15.07 13.05
CA ASN A 207 7.26 -15.40 14.45
C ASN A 207 5.77 -15.25 14.80
N ALA A 208 5.09 -14.29 14.16
CA ALA A 208 3.65 -14.08 14.35
C ALA A 208 2.84 -15.26 13.84
N ASN A 209 3.39 -16.12 12.97
CA ASN A 209 2.75 -17.35 12.49
C ASN A 209 1.27 -17.13 12.11
N LEU A 210 1.04 -16.16 11.22
CA LEU A 210 -0.30 -15.65 10.91
C LEU A 210 -1.19 -16.66 10.18
N GLY A 211 -0.65 -17.80 9.73
CA GLY A 211 -1.36 -18.78 8.91
C GLY A 211 -1.64 -18.32 7.48
N HIS A 212 -1.12 -17.15 7.10
CA HIS A 212 -1.30 -16.50 5.80
C HIS A 212 0.03 -15.91 5.33
N GLY A 213 0.17 -15.72 4.01
CA GLY A 213 1.27 -14.92 3.48
C GLY A 213 1.14 -13.45 3.91
N VAL A 214 2.28 -12.76 4.05
CA VAL A 214 2.33 -11.33 4.38
C VAL A 214 2.66 -10.52 3.12
N LEU A 215 1.88 -9.47 2.88
CA LEU A 215 2.11 -8.46 1.86
C LEU A 215 2.64 -7.20 2.55
N TYR A 216 3.90 -6.86 2.33
CA TYR A 216 4.53 -5.72 2.96
C TYR A 216 4.27 -4.42 2.17
N ASN A 217 3.95 -3.35 2.88
CA ASN A 217 3.98 -1.98 2.37
C ASN A 217 5.14 -1.21 2.99
N GLU A 218 5.78 -0.34 2.20
CA GLU A 218 6.88 0.54 2.63
C GLU A 218 8.15 -0.18 3.13
N LEU A 219 8.32 -1.47 2.84
CA LEU A 219 9.49 -2.24 3.23
C LEU A 219 10.78 -1.64 2.62
N ALA A 220 11.77 -1.37 3.47
CA ALA A 220 13.01 -0.63 3.19
C ALA A 220 12.83 0.81 2.68
N GLU A 221 11.92 1.58 3.26
CA GLU A 221 11.96 3.04 3.10
C GLU A 221 13.18 3.63 3.82
N LEU A 222 14.33 3.60 3.14
CA LEU A 222 15.57 4.18 3.63
C LEU A 222 15.36 5.64 4.03
N SER A 223 15.83 5.97 5.23
CA SER A 223 15.92 7.32 5.77
C SER A 223 16.27 8.36 4.69
N LYS A 224 15.48 9.44 4.64
CA LYS A 224 15.62 10.61 3.75
C LYS A 224 16.97 11.34 3.80
N SER A 225 17.95 10.86 4.58
CA SER A 225 19.28 11.44 4.76
C SER A 225 20.19 11.37 3.53
N GLY A 226 19.67 11.09 2.32
CA GLY A 226 20.49 11.05 1.11
C GLY A 226 19.78 11.00 -0.24
N LYS A 227 18.60 11.60 -0.43
CA LYS A 227 17.94 11.83 -1.75
C LYS A 227 17.82 10.64 -2.74
N VAL A 228 18.08 9.41 -2.31
CA VAL A 228 17.95 8.21 -3.14
C VAL A 228 17.02 7.26 -2.41
N LEU A 229 15.81 7.09 -2.95
CA LEU A 229 14.98 5.92 -2.65
C LEU A 229 15.72 4.72 -3.23
N ALA A 230 16.47 3.99 -2.41
CA ALA A 230 17.01 2.70 -2.79
C ALA A 230 16.20 1.64 -2.05
N VAL A 231 15.55 0.74 -2.80
CA VAL A 231 14.93 -0.45 -2.22
C VAL A 231 16.06 -1.36 -1.73
N SER A 232 15.97 -1.87 -0.50
CA SER A 232 16.94 -2.86 -0.03
C SER A 232 16.96 -4.05 -1.00
N PRO A 233 18.11 -4.41 -1.59
CA PRO A 233 18.19 -5.50 -2.57
C PRO A 233 17.83 -6.88 -1.99
N ILE A 234 17.74 -7.01 -0.65
CA ILE A 234 17.33 -8.24 0.03
C ILE A 234 15.83 -8.52 -0.13
N ILE A 235 15.00 -7.49 -0.32
CA ILE A 235 13.53 -7.62 -0.40
C ILE A 235 13.07 -8.12 -1.76
N ALA A 236 13.81 -7.82 -2.84
CA ALA A 236 13.40 -8.16 -4.19
C ALA A 236 13.60 -9.65 -4.55
N LEU A 237 14.11 -10.48 -3.63
CA LEU A 237 14.62 -11.82 -3.95
C LEU A 237 14.11 -12.97 -3.05
N ASN A 238 13.17 -12.73 -2.12
CA ASN A 238 12.51 -13.80 -1.35
C ASN A 238 11.09 -14.06 -1.84
#